data_AF-A0A6N3AV37-F1
#
_entry.id   AF-A0A6N3AV37-F1
#
_cell.length_a   1.000
_cell.length_b   1.000
_cell.length_c   1.000
_cell.angle_alpha   90.00
_cell.angle_beta   90.00
_cell.angle_gamma   90.00
#
_symmetry.space_group_name_H-M   'P 1'
#
loop_
_entity.id
_entity.type
_entity.pdbx_description
1 polymer ?
#
loop_
_entity_poly.entity_id
_entity_poly.type
_entity_poly.pdbx_seq_one_letter_code
_entity_poly.pdbx_strand_id
1 'polypeptide(L)'
;MTDSKAINLIAWIASKILIIAVISISAIHGYQIYLGQAIDYNIFIISRVVFIVSLFSHNILKVVQSALTSVKISLKKFAFN
;
A
#
# COMPACT_ATOMS: atom_id res chain seq x y z
N MET A 1 24.29 -0.14 5.01
CA MET A 1 23.27 -0.78 5.88
C MET A 1 22.26 0.26 6.38
N THR A 2 21.77 1.11 5.47
CA THR A 2 21.02 2.35 5.79
C THR A 2 19.73 2.49 4.97
N ASP A 3 19.61 1.79 3.84
CA ASP A 3 18.55 2.04 2.86
C ASP A 3 17.20 1.39 3.24
N SER A 4 17.23 0.28 3.98
CA SER A 4 16.00 -0.43 4.37
C SER A 4 15.14 0.34 5.38
N LYS A 5 15.76 1.15 6.25
CA LYS A 5 15.04 1.97 7.24
C LYS A 5 14.33 3.16 6.59
N ALA A 6 15.00 3.84 5.67
CA ALA A 6 14.41 4.95 4.92
C ALA A 6 13.24 4.49 4.04
N ILE A 7 13.40 3.38 3.30
CA ILE A 7 12.32 2.81 2.49
C ILE A 7 11.13 2.41 3.36
N ASN A 8 11.37 1.82 4.53
CA ASN A 8 10.32 1.43 5.45
C ASN A 8 9.56 2.64 6.04
N LEU A 9 10.29 3.71 6.38
CA LEU A 9 9.69 4.97 6.84
C LEU A 9 8.83 5.61 5.73
N ILE A 10 9.36 5.69 4.51
CA ILE A 10 8.63 6.26 3.36
C ILE A 10 7.38 5.45 3.05
N ALA A 11 7.47 4.11 3.02
CA ALA A 11 6.32 3.24 2.78
C ALA A 11 5.25 3.38 3.88
N TRP A 12 5.67 3.58 5.13
CA TRP A 12 4.76 3.83 6.24
C TRP A 12 4.05 5.19 6.13
N ILE A 13 4.79 6.25 5.77
CA ILE A 13 4.21 7.59 5.54
C ILE A 13 3.23 7.55 4.36
N ALA A 14 3.64 6.94 3.23
CA ALA A 14 2.81 6.82 2.04
C ALA A 14 1.50 6.07 2.32
N SER A 15 1.56 4.97 3.10
CA SER A 15 0.38 4.23 3.55
C SER A 15 -0.60 5.11 4.33
N LYS A 16 -0.11 5.93 5.27
CA LYS A 16 -0.97 6.85 6.02
C LYS A 16 -1.64 7.89 5.13
N ILE A 17 -0.89 8.47 4.20
CA ILE A 17 -1.42 9.45 3.24
C ILE A 17 -2.51 8.82 2.39
N LEU A 18 -2.29 7.60 1.87
CA LEU A 18 -3.28 6.86 1.09
C LEU A 18 -4.55 6.58 1.88
N ILE A 19 -4.41 6.15 3.15
CA ILE A 19 -5.56 5.93 4.04
C ILE A 19 -6.40 7.21 4.18
N ILE A 20 -5.76 8.34 4.48
CA ILE A 20 -6.45 9.63 4.63
C ILE A 20 -7.13 10.03 3.32
N ALA A 21 -6.42 9.93 2.19
CA ALA A 21 -6.96 10.28 0.88
C ALA A 21 -8.21 9.45 0.54
N VAL A 22 -8.17 8.14 0.81
CA VAL A 22 -9.26 7.23 0.46
C VAL A 22 -10.51 7.44 1.31
N ILE A 23 -10.33 7.75 2.60
CA ILE A 23 -11.44 8.12 3.50
C ILE A 23 -12.07 9.43 3.02
N SER A 24 -11.25 10.43 2.70
CA SER A 24 -11.73 11.72 2.21
C SER A 24 -12.50 11.58 0.89
N ILE A 25 -11.98 10.81 -0.09
CA ILE A 25 -12.67 10.57 -1.37
C ILE A 25 -14.01 9.86 -1.12
N SER A 26 -14.02 8.82 -0.28
CA SER A 26 -15.25 8.11 0.06
C SER A 26 -16.27 9.01 0.75
N ALA A 27 -15.83 9.89 1.65
CA ALA A 27 -16.70 10.85 2.35
C ALA A 27 -17.25 11.92 1.41
N ILE A 28 -16.42 12.47 0.51
CA ILE A 28 -16.84 13.43 -0.51
C ILE A 28 -17.90 12.80 -1.42
N HIS A 29 -17.67 11.57 -1.89
CA HIS A 29 -18.65 10.89 -2.73
C HIS A 29 -19.92 10.52 -1.96
N GLY A 30 -19.80 10.11 -0.69
CA GLY A 30 -20.94 9.92 0.20
C GLY A 30 -21.79 11.20 0.36
N TYR A 31 -21.15 12.36 0.47
CA TYR A 31 -21.84 13.65 0.54
C TYR A 31 -22.50 14.03 -0.79
N GLN A 32 -21.85 13.75 -1.92
CA GLN A 32 -22.46 13.91 -3.25
C GLN A 32 -23.74 13.09 -3.41
N ILE A 33 -23.73 11.84 -2.94
CA ILE A 33 -24.92 10.97 -2.93
C ILE A 33 -26.02 11.56 -2.06
N TYR A 34 -25.67 12.09 -0.88
CA TYR A 34 -26.62 12.79 -0.02
C TYR A 34 -27.27 14.01 -0.71
N LEU A 35 -26.53 14.71 -1.58
CA LEU A 35 -27.05 15.81 -2.41
C LEU A 35 -27.85 15.34 -3.64
N GLY A 36 -28.04 14.03 -3.83
CA GLY A 36 -28.84 13.46 -4.92
C GLY A 36 -28.05 13.07 -6.17
N GLN A 37 -26.70 13.08 -6.12
CA GLN A 37 -25.90 12.52 -7.21
C GLN A 37 -26.03 10.99 -7.25
N ALA A 38 -25.89 10.40 -8.45
CA ALA A 38 -25.93 8.96 -8.63
C ALA A 38 -24.77 8.27 -7.89
N ILE A 39 -25.03 7.11 -7.33
CA ILE A 39 -24.02 6.29 -6.64
C ILE A 39 -23.07 5.70 -7.69
N ASP A 40 -21.78 6.00 -7.56
CA ASP A 40 -20.73 5.32 -8.32
C ASP A 40 -20.02 4.30 -7.42
N TYR A 41 -20.41 3.04 -7.56
CA TYR A 41 -19.83 1.93 -6.81
C TYR A 41 -18.33 1.73 -7.08
N ASN A 42 -17.82 2.18 -8.23
CA ASN A 42 -16.39 2.06 -8.54
C ASN A 42 -15.56 2.87 -7.54
N ILE A 43 -16.04 4.03 -7.10
CA ILE A 43 -15.35 4.89 -6.12
C ILE A 43 -15.20 4.16 -4.79
N PHE A 44 -16.26 3.49 -4.31
CA PHE A 44 -16.20 2.72 -3.06
C PHE A 44 -15.36 1.45 -3.19
N ILE A 45 -15.45 0.74 -4.32
CA ILE A 45 -14.66 -0.47 -4.58
C ILE A 45 -13.16 -0.14 -4.60
N ILE A 46 -12.76 0.86 -5.39
CA ILE A 46 -11.37 1.31 -5.48
C ILE A 46 -10.90 1.78 -4.10
N SER A 47 -11.74 2.56 -3.40
CA SER A 47 -11.39 3.05 -2.07
C SER A 47 -11.14 1.93 -1.08
N ARG A 48 -11.98 0.90 -1.09
CA ARG A 48 -11.84 -0.28 -0.22
C ARG A 48 -10.56 -1.07 -0.54
N VAL A 49 -10.25 -1.28 -1.82
CA VAL A 49 -9.02 -2.00 -2.23
C VAL A 49 -7.78 -1.23 -1.78
N VAL A 50 -7.71 0.07 -2.09
CA VAL A 50 -6.57 0.93 -1.72
C VAL A 50 -6.41 1.02 -0.20
N PHE A 51 -7.51 1.10 0.56
CA PHE A 51 -7.47 1.09 2.02
C PHE A 51 -6.85 -0.20 2.57
N ILE A 52 -7.32 -1.36 2.10
CA ILE A 52 -6.83 -2.67 2.53
C ILE A 52 -5.33 -2.79 2.21
N VAL A 53 -4.92 -2.51 0.98
CA VAL A 53 -3.50 -2.57 0.58
C VAL A 53 -2.64 -1.64 1.44
N SER A 54 -3.14 -0.44 1.74
CA SER A 54 -2.42 0.54 2.55
C SER A 54 -2.22 0.05 3.99
N LEU A 55 -3.22 -0.58 4.62
CA LEU A 55 -3.08 -1.16 5.97
C LEU A 55 -1.97 -2.21 6.05
N PHE A 56 -1.80 -3.01 5.00
CA PHE A 56 -0.80 -4.07 4.96
C PHE A 56 0.55 -3.66 4.36
N SER A 57 0.71 -2.40 3.92
CA SER A 57 1.93 -1.90 3.26
C SER A 57 3.22 -2.23 4.03
N HIS A 58 3.23 -2.05 5.35
CA HIS A 58 4.39 -2.36 6.18
C HIS A 58 4.72 -3.87 6.23
N ASN A 59 3.70 -4.72 6.26
CA ASN A 59 3.88 -6.18 6.28
C ASN A 59 4.31 -6.70 4.91
N ILE A 60 3.71 -6.16 3.83
CA ILE A 60 4.07 -6.50 2.44
C ILE A 60 5.53 -6.14 2.19
N LEU A 61 5.98 -4.95 2.59
CA LEU A 61 7.37 -4.53 2.41
C LEU A 61 8.36 -5.49 3.08
N LYS A 62 8.07 -5.96 4.30
CA LYS A 62 8.91 -6.94 5.01
C LYS A 62 8.98 -8.27 4.27
N VAL A 63 7.83 -8.77 3.79
CA VAL A 63 7.76 -10.03 3.04
C VAL A 63 8.57 -9.93 1.74
N VAL A 64 8.42 -8.83 0.99
CA VAL A 64 9.17 -8.59 -0.25
C VAL A 64 10.68 -8.51 0.02
N GLN A 65 11.10 -7.79 1.05
CA GLN A 65 12.52 -7.69 1.44
C GLN A 65 13.10 -9.05 1.83
N SER A 66 12.35 -9.86 2.56
CA SER A 66 12.76 -11.22 2.94
C SER A 66 12.92 -12.13 1.73
N ALA A 67 11.94 -12.13 0.82
CA ALA A 67 11.99 -12.88 -0.43
C ALA A 67 13.19 -12.47 -1.29
N LEU A 68 13.41 -11.16 -1.48
CA LEU A 68 14.53 -10.64 -2.23
C LEU A 68 15.88 -11.06 -1.63
N THR A 69 15.98 -11.07 -0.30
CA THR A 69 17.20 -11.51 0.40
C THR A 69 17.45 -13.00 0.19
N SER A 70 16.41 -13.83 0.26
CA SER A 70 16.51 -15.27 -0.01
C SER A 70 16.94 -15.58 -1.45
N VAL A 71 16.37 -14.86 -2.43
CA VAL A 71 16.76 -14.96 -3.84
C VAL A 71 18.22 -14.54 -4.02
N LYS A 72 18.64 -13.42 -3.43
CA LYS A 72 20.03 -12.96 -3.49
C LYS A 72 21.02 -13.99 -2.93
N ILE A 73 20.68 -14.63 -1.81
CA ILE A 73 21.50 -15.69 -1.21
C ILE A 73 21.58 -16.90 -2.15
N SER A 74 20.46 -17.33 -2.71
CA SER A 74 20.39 -18.47 -3.62
C SER A 74 21.19 -18.22 -4.89
N LEU A 75 21.07 -17.03 -5.48
CA LEU A 75 21.81 -16.63 -6.67
C LEU A 75 23.31 -16.52 -6.40
N LYS A 76 23.70 -16.00 -5.22
CA LYS A 76 25.11 -15.96 -4.80
C LYS A 76 25.69 -17.36 -4.62
N LYS A 77 24.92 -18.29 -4.07
CA LYS A 77 25.31 -19.71 -3.97
C LYS A 77 25.40 -20.38 -5.35
N PHE A 78 24.59 -19.98 -6.32
CA PHE A 78 24.62 -20.55 -7.66
C PHE A 78 25.77 -20.00 -8.52
N ALA A 79 26.05 -18.70 -8.43
CA ALA A 79 27.05 -18.03 -9.27
C ALA A 79 28.50 -18.14 -8.76
N PHE A 80 28.69 -18.41 -7.46
CA PHE A 80 30.01 -18.51 -6.84
C PHE A 80 30.29 -19.92 -6.26
N ASN A 81 29.60 -20.92 -6.80
CA ASN A 81 29.83 -22.34 -6.52
C ASN A 81 30.15 -23.07 -7.82
#